data_AF-A0A1T1BV50-F1
#
_entry.id   AF-A0A1T1BV50-F1
#
_cell.length_a   1.000
_cell.length_b   1.000
_cell.length_c   1.000
_cell.angle_alpha   90.00
_cell.angle_beta   90.00
_cell.angle_gamma   90.00
#
_symmetry.space_group_name_H-M   'P 1'
#
loop_
_entity.id
_entity.type
_entity.pdbx_description
1 polymer ?
#
loop_
_entity_poly.entity_id
_entity_poly.type
_entity_poly.pdbx_seq_one_letter_code
_entity_poly.pdbx_strand_id
1 'polypeptide(L)'
;MKKNKMYFETNFWAAYEAENPLEALYSFFDFAQLDYYKQMLSDVVMHCHRSKIYKQDNPCEIFVFYTAVCSFIKVCYCLKRKSTKWKVKGSGDYQSITQLASLSKEEYANPFLVFQSAFEEKTPEEFTFFLYEIVQISLSPHTEELDYDLVTCYIHLIRMLDAGQIMGERGIEKIEKAEEIIPVNE
;
A
#
# COMPACT_ATOMS: atom_id res chain seq x y z
N MET A 1 8.37 -28.27 -5.85
CA MET A 1 7.17 -27.42 -6.00
C MET A 1 7.57 -26.20 -6.82
N LYS A 2 6.97 -25.98 -8.00
CA LYS A 2 7.21 -24.74 -8.77
C LYS A 2 6.83 -23.56 -7.87
N LYS A 3 7.71 -22.55 -7.76
CA LYS A 3 7.32 -21.29 -7.11
C LYS A 3 6.17 -20.73 -7.95
N ASN A 4 4.96 -20.68 -7.38
CA ASN A 4 3.87 -19.97 -8.03
C ASN A 4 4.32 -18.52 -8.22
N LYS A 5 4.32 -18.06 -9.47
CA LYS A 5 4.56 -16.65 -9.78
C LYS A 5 3.41 -15.87 -9.16
N MET A 6 3.72 -14.95 -8.25
CA MET A 6 2.73 -14.04 -7.70
C MET A 6 2.48 -12.97 -8.75
N TYR A 7 1.21 -12.77 -9.10
CA TYR A 7 0.77 -11.74 -10.01
C TYR A 7 0.29 -10.55 -9.18
N PHE A 8 0.74 -9.36 -9.55
CA PHE A 8 0.30 -8.10 -8.92
C PHE A 8 -0.91 -7.53 -9.64
N GLU A 9 -1.26 -8.06 -10.82
CA GLU A 9 -2.43 -7.63 -11.59
C GLU A 9 -2.34 -6.16 -12.00
N THR A 10 -1.11 -5.67 -12.21
CA THR A 10 -0.87 -4.31 -12.67
C THR A 10 -1.39 -4.12 -14.10
N ASN A 11 -1.62 -5.20 -14.85
CA ASN A 11 -2.20 -5.16 -16.18
C ASN A 11 -3.60 -4.51 -16.23
N PHE A 12 -4.36 -4.52 -15.13
CA PHE A 12 -5.69 -3.89 -15.07
C PHE A 12 -5.65 -2.35 -15.01
N TRP A 13 -4.55 -1.74 -14.58
CA TRP A 13 -4.47 -0.29 -14.37
C TRP A 13 -3.20 0.35 -14.97
N ALA A 14 -2.07 -0.34 -15.02
CA ALA A 14 -0.81 0.10 -15.63
C ALA A 14 -0.60 -0.41 -17.08
N ALA A 15 -1.52 -1.20 -17.63
CA ALA A 15 -1.45 -1.82 -18.97
C ALA A 15 -0.31 -2.84 -19.21
N TYR A 16 0.45 -3.20 -18.17
CA TYR A 16 1.44 -4.28 -18.23
C TYR A 16 1.50 -5.02 -16.87
N GLU A 17 2.03 -6.23 -16.85
CA GLU A 17 2.21 -7.00 -15.61
C GLU A 17 3.63 -6.82 -15.07
N ALA A 18 3.76 -6.21 -13.89
CA ALA A 18 5.03 -6.02 -13.21
C ALA A 18 5.67 -7.37 -12.83
N GLU A 19 6.97 -7.49 -13.01
CA GLU A 19 7.69 -8.74 -12.78
C GLU A 19 8.03 -8.95 -11.30
N ASN A 20 8.08 -7.86 -10.53
CA ASN A 20 8.51 -7.87 -9.13
C ASN A 20 7.80 -6.77 -8.31
N PRO A 21 7.77 -6.89 -6.96
CA PRO A 21 7.00 -5.97 -6.12
C PRO A 21 7.53 -4.53 -6.12
N LEU A 22 8.81 -4.27 -6.42
CA LEU A 22 9.32 -2.90 -6.50
C LEU A 22 8.85 -2.21 -7.77
N GLU A 23 8.90 -2.90 -8.89
CA GLU A 23 8.36 -2.42 -10.16
C GLU A 23 6.86 -2.13 -10.03
N ALA A 24 6.11 -3.03 -9.39
CA ALA A 24 4.69 -2.81 -9.11
C ALA A 24 4.46 -1.59 -8.19
N LEU A 25 5.30 -1.40 -7.17
CA LEU A 25 5.24 -0.24 -6.28
C LEU A 25 5.47 1.06 -7.04
N TYR A 26 6.53 1.13 -7.86
CA TYR A 26 6.84 2.34 -8.64
C TYR A 26 5.72 2.64 -9.64
N SER A 27 5.23 1.61 -10.34
CA SER A 27 4.09 1.74 -11.26
C SER A 27 2.87 2.34 -10.59
N PHE A 28 2.59 1.95 -9.34
CA PHE A 28 1.42 2.42 -8.59
C PHE A 28 1.48 3.95 -8.39
N PHE A 29 2.65 4.48 -8.01
CA PHE A 29 2.82 5.93 -7.83
C PHE A 29 3.08 6.69 -9.14
N ASP A 30 3.50 6.01 -10.20
CA ASP A 30 3.54 6.58 -11.56
C ASP A 30 2.12 6.72 -12.15
N PHE A 31 1.22 5.79 -11.81
CA PHE A 31 -0.15 5.77 -12.31
C PHE A 31 -1.01 6.91 -11.72
N ALA A 32 -0.93 7.16 -10.41
CA ALA A 32 -1.60 8.28 -9.77
C ALA A 32 -0.85 8.80 -8.55
N GLN A 33 -1.06 10.08 -8.23
CA GLN A 33 -0.43 10.74 -7.09
C GLN A 33 -0.99 10.22 -5.75
N LEU A 34 -0.18 10.23 -4.68
CA LEU A 34 -0.60 9.81 -3.34
C LEU A 34 -1.92 10.47 -2.87
N ASP A 35 -2.07 11.77 -3.11
CA ASP A 35 -3.25 12.54 -2.71
C ASP A 35 -4.53 12.02 -3.36
N TYR A 36 -4.46 11.55 -4.62
CA TYR A 36 -5.59 10.94 -5.31
C TYR A 36 -6.06 9.69 -4.57
N TYR A 37 -5.15 8.79 -4.21
CA TYR A 37 -5.50 7.55 -3.53
C TYR A 37 -6.08 7.80 -2.14
N LYS A 38 -5.47 8.70 -1.38
CA LYS A 38 -5.96 9.04 -0.04
C LYS A 38 -7.33 9.69 -0.10
N GLN A 39 -7.51 10.68 -0.97
CA GLN A 39 -8.79 11.36 -1.12
C GLN A 39 -9.88 10.38 -1.57
N MET A 40 -9.60 9.53 -2.56
CA MET A 40 -10.58 8.56 -3.03
C MET A 40 -10.95 7.54 -1.96
N LEU A 41 -9.97 7.03 -1.20
CA LEU A 41 -10.23 6.13 -0.09
C LEU A 41 -11.12 6.79 0.98
N SER A 42 -10.79 8.02 1.39
CA SER A 42 -11.59 8.77 2.37
C SER A 42 -13.01 9.04 1.83
N ASP A 43 -13.14 9.46 0.58
CA ASP A 43 -14.43 9.77 -0.02
C ASP A 43 -15.33 8.53 -0.10
N VAL A 44 -14.79 7.39 -0.56
CA VAL A 44 -15.52 6.12 -0.67
C VAL A 44 -15.98 5.64 0.72
N VAL A 45 -15.10 5.67 1.73
CA VAL A 45 -15.46 5.31 3.12
C VAL A 45 -16.56 6.23 3.65
N MET A 46 -16.43 7.55 3.48
CA MET A 46 -17.44 8.52 3.92
C MET A 46 -18.76 8.40 3.15
N HIS A 47 -18.72 7.89 1.93
CA HIS A 47 -19.90 7.68 1.10
C HIS A 47 -20.72 6.46 1.53
N CYS A 48 -20.14 5.51 2.26
CA CYS A 48 -20.83 4.30 2.68
C CYS A 48 -22.07 4.58 3.55
N HIS A 49 -22.13 5.77 4.18
CA HIS A 49 -23.26 6.21 4.99
C HIS A 49 -24.29 7.05 4.22
N ARG A 50 -24.19 7.12 2.88
CA ARG A 50 -25.07 7.95 2.03
C ARG A 50 -25.93 7.06 1.14
N SER A 51 -27.21 7.38 1.02
CA SER A 51 -28.16 6.72 0.10
C SER A 51 -28.07 7.27 -1.33
N LYS A 52 -26.85 7.33 -1.88
CA LYS A 52 -26.57 7.81 -3.25
C LYS A 52 -25.42 7.01 -3.85
N ILE A 53 -25.33 7.01 -5.17
CA ILE A 53 -24.18 6.44 -5.89
C ILE A 53 -23.05 7.49 -5.92
N TYR A 54 -21.88 7.14 -5.40
CA TYR A 54 -20.68 7.94 -5.50
C TYR A 54 -20.17 7.97 -6.94
N LYS A 55 -19.72 9.14 -7.42
CA LYS A 55 -19.26 9.37 -8.81
C LYS A 55 -20.20 8.75 -9.87
N GLN A 56 -21.51 8.98 -9.74
CA GLN A 56 -22.52 8.44 -10.66
C GLN A 56 -22.22 8.72 -12.15
N ASP A 57 -21.60 9.85 -12.47
CA ASP A 57 -21.24 10.22 -13.85
C ASP A 57 -20.04 9.44 -14.40
N ASN A 58 -19.19 8.88 -13.53
CA ASN A 58 -18.03 8.08 -13.90
C ASN A 58 -17.68 7.01 -12.85
N PRO A 59 -18.53 5.97 -12.67
CA PRO A 59 -18.29 4.92 -11.68
C PRO A 59 -17.07 4.04 -12.02
N CYS A 60 -16.59 4.09 -13.27
CA CYS A 60 -15.38 3.38 -13.69
C CYS A 60 -14.14 3.81 -12.88
N GLU A 61 -14.08 5.07 -12.45
CA GLU A 61 -12.97 5.58 -11.64
C GLU A 61 -12.83 4.84 -10.31
N ILE A 62 -13.96 4.47 -9.69
CA ILE A 62 -13.99 3.69 -8.44
C ILE A 62 -13.48 2.27 -8.68
N PHE A 63 -13.83 1.67 -9.82
CA PHE A 63 -13.35 0.33 -10.19
C PHE A 63 -11.84 0.32 -10.45
N VAL A 64 -11.32 1.30 -11.18
CA VAL A 64 -9.88 1.45 -11.42
C VAL A 64 -9.13 1.63 -10.09
N PHE A 65 -9.65 2.49 -9.20
CA PHE A 65 -9.12 2.65 -7.85
C PHE A 65 -9.10 1.32 -7.08
N TYR A 66 -10.22 0.60 -7.06
CA TYR A 66 -10.32 -0.70 -6.38
C TYR A 66 -9.24 -1.67 -6.86
N THR A 67 -9.09 -1.85 -8.17
CA THR A 67 -8.09 -2.77 -8.74
C THR A 67 -6.66 -2.34 -8.42
N ALA A 68 -6.36 -1.03 -8.49
CA ALA A 68 -5.04 -0.50 -8.16
C ALA A 68 -4.71 -0.70 -6.68
N VAL A 69 -5.63 -0.42 -5.76
CA VAL A 69 -5.36 -0.56 -4.31
C VAL A 69 -5.30 -2.03 -3.90
N CYS A 70 -6.10 -2.92 -4.48
CA CYS A 70 -5.95 -4.37 -4.29
C CYS A 70 -4.56 -4.87 -4.74
N SER A 71 -4.07 -4.37 -5.89
CA SER A 71 -2.71 -4.63 -6.34
C SER A 71 -1.67 -4.12 -5.33
N PHE A 72 -1.84 -2.89 -4.84
CA PHE A 72 -0.97 -2.29 -3.84
C PHE A 72 -0.91 -3.09 -2.53
N ILE A 73 -2.03 -3.61 -2.03
CA ILE A 73 -2.06 -4.49 -0.84
C ILE A 73 -1.17 -5.73 -1.07
N LYS A 74 -1.25 -6.35 -2.25
CA LYS A 74 -0.41 -7.50 -2.62
C LYS A 74 1.07 -7.14 -2.65
N VAL A 75 1.39 -5.94 -3.15
CA VAL A 75 2.76 -5.38 -3.15
C VAL A 75 3.27 -5.19 -1.72
N CYS A 76 2.52 -4.51 -0.87
CA CYS A 76 2.87 -4.29 0.54
C CYS A 76 3.09 -5.62 1.28
N TYR A 77 2.21 -6.61 1.05
CA TYR A 77 2.35 -7.93 1.65
C TYR A 77 3.64 -8.66 1.20
N CYS A 78 4.04 -8.50 -0.06
CA CYS A 78 5.33 -8.99 -0.53
C CYS A 78 6.52 -8.28 0.13
N LEU A 79 6.42 -6.96 0.26
CA LEU A 79 7.50 -6.12 0.76
C LEU A 79 7.69 -6.23 2.27
N LYS A 80 6.66 -6.58 3.06
CA LYS A 80 6.78 -6.74 4.53
C LYS A 80 7.90 -7.68 4.96
N ARG A 81 8.22 -8.68 4.13
CA ARG A 81 9.27 -9.70 4.39
C ARG A 81 10.65 -9.30 3.87
N LYS A 82 10.79 -8.14 3.22
CA LYS A 82 12.02 -7.71 2.55
C LYS A 82 12.90 -6.79 3.39
N SER A 83 12.42 -6.31 4.54
CA SER A 83 13.19 -5.43 5.44
C SER A 83 14.53 -6.02 5.91
N THR A 84 14.67 -7.35 5.94
CA THR A 84 15.92 -8.03 6.31
C THR A 84 16.96 -8.00 5.19
N LYS A 85 16.56 -7.71 3.96
CA LYS A 85 17.43 -7.71 2.77
C LYS A 85 17.61 -6.33 2.19
N TRP A 86 16.63 -5.46 2.37
CA TRP A 86 16.54 -4.16 1.72
C TRP A 86 16.31 -3.07 2.77
N LYS A 87 16.86 -1.89 2.51
CA LYS A 87 16.64 -0.68 3.30
C LYS A 87 16.23 0.47 2.37
N VAL A 88 15.44 1.38 2.92
CA VAL A 88 15.08 2.64 2.22
C VAL A 88 16.24 3.61 2.40
N LYS A 89 16.61 4.33 1.34
CA LYS A 89 17.70 5.32 1.42
C LYS A 89 17.29 6.50 2.32
N GLY A 90 18.27 7.20 2.88
CA GLY A 90 18.02 8.42 3.69
C GLY A 90 17.16 8.15 4.94
N SER A 91 17.48 7.10 5.69
CA SER A 91 16.67 6.52 6.77
C SER A 91 16.55 7.38 8.05
N GLY A 92 16.52 8.71 7.97
CA GLY A 92 16.45 9.55 9.17
C GLY A 92 16.39 11.06 8.99
N ASP A 93 16.69 11.58 7.79
CA ASP A 93 16.69 13.02 7.55
C ASP A 93 15.27 13.52 7.26
N TYR A 94 14.49 13.77 8.31
CA TYR A 94 13.29 14.61 8.19
C TYR A 94 13.59 16.00 8.76
N GLN A 95 13.25 17.03 7.98
CA GLN A 95 13.40 18.43 8.32
C GLN A 95 12.20 18.96 9.12
N SER A 96 11.04 18.30 9.04
CA SER A 96 9.82 18.70 9.74
C SER A 96 8.90 17.52 10.07
N ILE A 97 8.03 17.69 11.07
CA ILE A 97 7.01 16.70 11.45
C ILE A 97 6.04 16.43 10.29
N THR A 98 5.78 17.43 9.45
CA THR A 98 4.86 17.30 8.29
C THR A 98 5.35 16.28 7.27
N GLN A 99 6.67 16.03 7.19
CA GLN A 99 7.22 14.98 6.33
C GLN A 99 6.89 13.57 6.83
N LEU A 100 6.61 13.40 8.13
CA LEU A 100 6.24 12.09 8.69
C LEU A 100 4.86 11.61 8.19
N ALA A 101 4.01 12.53 7.71
CA ALA A 101 2.62 12.25 7.34
C ALA A 101 1.88 11.49 8.47
N SER A 102 1.39 10.26 8.21
CA SER A 102 0.75 9.41 9.22
C SER A 102 1.70 8.46 9.97
N LEU A 103 3.00 8.53 9.71
CA LEU A 103 3.98 7.58 10.22
C LEU A 103 4.65 8.04 11.52
N SER A 104 5.04 7.07 12.35
CA SER A 104 5.97 7.34 13.44
C SER A 104 7.38 7.67 12.89
N LYS A 105 8.27 8.21 13.73
CA LYS A 105 9.67 8.45 13.33
C LYS A 105 10.39 7.16 12.93
N GLU A 106 10.10 6.08 13.65
CA GLU A 106 10.68 4.75 13.42
C GLU A 106 10.18 4.19 12.08
N GLU A 107 8.89 4.35 11.79
CA GLU A 107 8.28 3.95 10.53
C GLU A 107 8.73 4.81 9.34
N TYR A 108 8.94 6.11 9.54
CA TYR A 108 9.48 6.98 8.51
C TYR A 108 10.93 6.63 8.15
N ALA A 109 11.72 6.21 9.14
CA ALA A 109 13.08 5.71 8.95
C ALA A 109 13.08 4.32 8.27
N ASN A 110 12.13 3.46 8.64
CA ASN A 110 11.96 2.11 8.09
C ASN A 110 10.49 1.83 7.70
N PRO A 111 10.07 2.25 6.49
CA PRO A 111 8.70 2.09 6.02
C PRO A 111 8.19 0.65 5.96
N PHE A 112 9.09 -0.34 5.90
CA PHE A 112 8.69 -1.75 5.95
C PHE A 112 7.99 -2.13 7.26
N LEU A 113 8.26 -1.43 8.38
CA LEU A 113 7.60 -1.65 9.67
C LEU A 113 6.09 -1.42 9.57
N VAL A 114 5.66 -0.48 8.73
CA VAL A 114 4.23 -0.19 8.51
C VAL A 114 3.53 -1.37 7.87
N PHE A 115 4.18 -2.03 6.89
CA PHE A 115 3.62 -3.23 6.27
C PHE A 115 3.60 -4.39 7.26
N GLN A 116 4.62 -4.52 8.11
CA GLN A 116 4.68 -5.57 9.12
C GLN A 116 3.54 -5.44 10.12
N SER A 117 3.37 -4.26 10.72
CA SER A 117 2.32 -4.01 11.70
C SER A 117 0.92 -4.17 11.10
N ALA A 118 0.68 -3.64 9.90
CA ALA A 118 -0.59 -3.80 9.20
C ALA A 118 -0.95 -5.29 9.00
N PHE A 119 0.02 -6.10 8.55
CA PHE A 119 -0.22 -7.53 8.28
C PHE A 119 0.03 -8.47 9.48
N GLU A 120 0.31 -7.93 10.67
CA GLU A 120 0.22 -8.64 11.94
C GLU A 120 -1.21 -8.57 12.50
N GLU A 121 -1.93 -7.48 12.21
CA GLU A 121 -3.30 -7.25 12.68
C GLU A 121 -4.37 -7.72 11.68
N LYS A 122 -4.13 -7.54 10.37
CA LYS A 122 -5.09 -7.84 9.30
C LYS A 122 -4.46 -8.65 8.17
N THR A 123 -5.19 -9.61 7.63
CA THR A 123 -4.75 -10.38 6.46
C THR A 123 -4.93 -9.57 5.15
N PRO A 124 -4.19 -9.89 4.07
CA PRO A 124 -4.45 -9.30 2.75
C PRO A 124 -5.89 -9.49 2.27
N GLU A 125 -6.49 -10.63 2.59
CA GLU A 125 -7.86 -10.97 2.27
C GLU A 125 -8.84 -10.04 3.00
N GLU A 126 -8.59 -9.76 4.28
CA GLU A 126 -9.39 -8.80 5.06
C GLU A 126 -9.31 -7.38 4.50
N PHE A 127 -8.12 -6.91 4.12
CA PHE A 127 -8.00 -5.59 3.46
C PHE A 127 -8.74 -5.56 2.11
N THR A 128 -8.66 -6.64 1.34
CA THR A 128 -9.31 -6.73 0.03
C THR A 128 -10.84 -6.80 0.18
N PHE A 129 -11.32 -7.50 1.20
CA PHE A 129 -12.74 -7.56 1.54
C PHE A 129 -13.26 -6.21 2.01
N PHE A 130 -12.54 -5.52 2.90
CA PHE A 130 -12.84 -4.14 3.29
C PHE A 130 -12.99 -3.23 2.06
N LEU A 131 -12.03 -3.27 1.12
CA LEU A 131 -12.11 -2.46 -0.10
C LEU A 131 -13.32 -2.82 -0.96
N TYR A 132 -13.63 -4.11 -1.07
CA TYR A 132 -14.79 -4.59 -1.80
C TYR A 132 -16.08 -4.03 -1.21
N GLU A 133 -16.28 -4.12 0.10
CA GLU A 133 -17.49 -3.64 0.77
C GLU A 133 -17.68 -2.14 0.60
N ILE A 134 -16.65 -1.33 0.86
CA ILE A 134 -16.77 0.13 0.74
C ILE A 134 -17.07 0.54 -0.71
N VAL A 135 -16.49 -0.16 -1.68
CA VAL A 135 -16.74 0.10 -3.10
C VAL A 135 -18.15 -0.32 -3.49
N GLN A 136 -18.58 -1.53 -3.12
CA GLN A 136 -19.93 -2.03 -3.37
C GLN A 136 -20.97 -1.04 -2.86
N ILE A 137 -20.84 -0.61 -1.60
CA ILE A 137 -21.82 0.27 -0.96
C ILE A 137 -21.75 1.67 -1.56
N SER A 138 -20.56 2.20 -1.86
CA SER A 138 -20.43 3.50 -2.54
C SER A 138 -21.08 3.52 -3.92
N LEU A 139 -21.20 2.37 -4.57
CA LEU A 139 -21.86 2.20 -5.87
C LEU A 139 -23.34 1.81 -5.76
N SER A 140 -23.86 1.66 -4.53
CA SER A 140 -25.25 1.33 -4.25
C SER A 140 -26.07 2.61 -4.01
N PRO A 141 -27.32 2.69 -4.50
CA PRO A 141 -28.24 3.76 -4.10
C PRO A 141 -28.80 3.56 -2.68
N HIS A 142 -28.50 2.44 -2.03
CA HIS A 142 -29.02 2.06 -0.72
C HIS A 142 -27.92 2.14 0.35
N THR A 143 -28.32 2.47 1.57
CA THR A 143 -27.44 2.35 2.74
C THR A 143 -27.48 0.91 3.24
N GLU A 144 -26.31 0.32 3.42
CA GLU A 144 -26.14 -1.00 4.03
C GLU A 144 -25.33 -0.84 5.32
N GLU A 145 -25.61 -1.68 6.31
CA GLU A 145 -24.75 -1.77 7.48
C GLU A 145 -23.42 -2.43 7.08
N LEU A 146 -22.33 -1.91 7.64
CA LEU A 146 -20.99 -2.43 7.37
C LEU A 146 -20.68 -3.49 8.42
N ASP A 147 -20.41 -4.70 7.95
CA ASP A 147 -20.14 -5.85 8.83
C ASP A 147 -18.68 -5.91 9.29
N TYR A 148 -17.81 -5.04 8.75
CA TYR A 148 -16.37 -5.11 8.94
C TYR A 148 -15.76 -3.88 9.62
N ASP A 149 -14.59 -4.08 10.21
CA ASP A 149 -13.82 -3.05 10.91
C ASP A 149 -13.19 -2.05 9.93
N LEU A 150 -13.98 -1.03 9.59
CA LEU A 150 -13.61 0.04 8.65
C LEU A 150 -12.43 0.87 9.14
N VAL A 151 -12.44 1.21 10.42
CA VAL A 151 -11.53 2.21 10.98
C VAL A 151 -10.10 1.68 10.96
N THR A 152 -9.90 0.45 11.41
CA THR A 152 -8.58 -0.18 11.43
C THR A 152 -8.03 -0.37 10.03
N CYS A 153 -8.84 -0.89 9.08
CA CYS A 153 -8.37 -1.08 7.70
C CYS A 153 -8.07 0.25 7.01
N TYR A 154 -8.91 1.26 7.20
CA TYR A 154 -8.69 2.59 6.67
C TYR A 154 -7.38 3.20 7.20
N ILE A 155 -7.15 3.16 8.52
CA ILE A 155 -5.94 3.71 9.14
C ILE A 155 -4.70 3.00 8.59
N HIS A 156 -4.70 1.67 8.53
CA HIS A 156 -3.56 0.92 7.99
C HIS A 156 -3.32 1.23 6.51
N LEU A 157 -4.37 1.31 5.68
CA LEU A 157 -4.20 1.66 4.26
C LEU A 157 -3.61 3.05 4.06
N ILE A 158 -4.06 4.05 4.81
CA ILE A 158 -3.48 5.41 4.79
C ILE A 158 -1.99 5.38 5.13
N ARG A 159 -1.61 4.63 6.17
CA ARG A 159 -0.20 4.49 6.58
C ARG A 159 0.62 3.73 5.55
N MET A 160 0.08 2.65 4.98
CA MET A 160 0.75 1.90 3.93
C MET A 160 1.00 2.77 2.69
N LEU A 161 0.04 3.60 2.30
CA LEU A 161 0.20 4.56 1.20
C LEU A 161 1.34 5.57 1.47
N ASP A 162 1.40 6.14 2.68
CA ASP A 162 2.51 7.03 3.08
C ASP A 162 3.87 6.32 3.04
N ALA A 163 3.94 5.11 3.60
CA ALA A 163 5.14 4.29 3.59
C ALA A 163 5.60 3.97 2.16
N GLY A 164 4.65 3.62 1.28
CA GLY A 164 4.90 3.33 -0.13
C GLY A 164 5.45 4.55 -0.88
N GLN A 165 4.88 5.74 -0.66
CA GLN A 165 5.36 6.98 -1.30
C GLN A 165 6.81 7.27 -0.89
N ILE A 166 7.12 7.18 0.40
CA ILE A 166 8.49 7.38 0.91
C ILE A 166 9.47 6.41 0.27
N MET A 167 9.08 5.14 0.13
CA MET A 167 9.87 4.11 -0.54
C MET A 167 10.08 4.42 -2.03
N GLY A 168 9.06 4.97 -2.69
CA GLY A 168 9.10 5.52 -4.04
C GLY A 168 10.15 6.61 -4.19
N GLU A 169 10.02 7.67 -3.39
CA GLU A 169 10.83 8.89 -3.47
C GLU A 169 12.30 8.69 -3.11
N ARG A 170 12.56 7.96 -2.02
CA ARG A 170 13.94 7.75 -1.56
C ARG A 170 14.63 6.60 -2.30
N GLY A 171 13.84 5.68 -2.85
CA GLY A 171 14.33 4.45 -3.42
C GLY A 171 14.79 3.44 -2.37
N ILE A 172 14.97 2.21 -2.83
CA ILE A 172 15.28 1.05 -2.00
C ILE A 172 16.61 0.46 -2.46
N GLU A 173 17.48 0.10 -1.52
CA GLU A 173 18.76 -0.54 -1.78
C GLU A 173 18.93 -1.84 -1.01
N LYS A 174 19.77 -2.73 -1.53
CA LYS A 174 20.12 -3.96 -0.82
C LYS A 174 21.03 -3.63 0.35
N ILE A 175 20.81 -4.28 1.48
CA ILE A 175 21.74 -4.25 2.61
C ILE A 175 22.98 -5.04 2.16
N GLU A 176 24.12 -4.37 2.06
CA GLU A 176 25.40 -5.02 1.84
C GLU A 176 25.70 -5.91 3.04
N LYS A 177 25.99 -7.19 2.80
CA LYS A 177 26.54 -8.04 3.87
C LYS A 177 27.96 -7.56 4.12
N ALA A 178 28.27 -7.19 5.36
CA ALA A 178 29.67 -7.00 5.75
C ALA A 178 30.41 -8.30 5.42
N GLU A 179 31.40 -8.23 4.54
CA GLU A 179 32.33 -9.34 4.32
C GLU A 179 33.01 -9.61 5.67
N GLU A 180 32.88 -10.84 6.17
CA GLU A 180 33.68 -11.31 7.31
C GLU A 180 35.15 -11.20 6.89
N ILE A 181 35.83 -10.18 7.40
CA ILE A 181 37.29 -10.09 7.34
C ILE A 181 37.81 -11.24 8.21
N ILE A 182 38.14 -12.37 7.59
CA ILE A 182 38.88 -13.44 8.23
C ILE A 182 40.28 -12.89 8.52
N PRO A 183 40.71 -12.74 9.78
CA PRO A 183 42.08 -12.37 10.07
C PRO A 183 42.97 -13.55 9.64
N VAL A 184 43.81 -13.31 8.64
CA VAL A 184 44.95 -14.19 8.33
C VAL A 184 45.94 -13.99 9.48
N ASN A 185 45.93 -14.90 10.45
CA ASN A 185 47.02 -15.01 11.40
C ASN A 185 48.14 -15.81 10.73
N GLU A 186 49.27 -15.13 10.48
CA GLU A 186 50.59 -15.74 10.24
C GLU A 186 51.18 -16.32 11.53
#